data_AF-A0A420DKP7-F1
#
_entry.id   AF-A0A420DKP7-F1
#
_cell.length_a   1.000
_cell.length_b   1.000
_cell.length_c   1.000
_cell.angle_alpha   90.00
_cell.angle_beta   90.00
_cell.angle_gamma   90.00
#
_symmetry.space_group_name_H-M   'P 1'
#
loop_
_entity.id
_entity.type
_entity.pdbx_description
1 polymer ?
#
loop_
_entity_poly.entity_id
_entity_poly.type
_entity_poly.pdbx_seq_one_letter_code
_entity_poly.pdbx_strand_id
1 'polypeptide(L)'
;MRKKYFIILILTVFMIGCGQKNNNIKNDMKTTKFSLEDSLLSNDYVKIQMTKSAAGHLHLKGILNGIEGDFILDTGAGATVIEQNRKEKFIMQSKASNETATGAGGTDIVTQESDGNELIIGDTLKLSNTLLYLMSLDHINIAYKSIGITEIDGIIGADILTNNEAIIDYSNLVLYLKE
;
A
#
# COMPACT_ATOMS: atom_id res chain seq x y z
N MET A 1 22.77 70.64 48.70
CA MET A 1 23.82 70.47 47.67
C MET A 1 23.16 70.39 46.29
N ARG A 2 23.17 71.48 45.51
CA ARG A 2 23.94 71.68 44.25
C ARG A 2 23.69 70.64 43.12
N LYS A 3 22.96 71.12 42.08
CA LYS A 3 23.12 70.97 40.60
C LYS A 3 23.13 69.53 40.00
N LYS A 4 22.63 69.22 38.80
CA LYS A 4 22.70 69.89 37.48
C LYS A 4 21.60 69.36 36.54
N TYR A 5 21.18 70.21 35.61
CA TYR A 5 20.35 69.93 34.43
C TYR A 5 21.04 68.99 33.44
N PHE A 6 20.28 68.20 32.67
CA PHE A 6 20.64 67.89 31.29
C PHE A 6 19.40 67.86 30.39
N ILE A 7 19.36 68.85 29.51
CA ILE A 7 18.48 68.98 28.35
C ILE A 7 19.03 68.04 27.28
N ILE A 8 18.19 67.19 26.70
CA ILE A 8 18.42 66.68 25.34
C ILE A 8 17.20 67.03 24.50
N LEU A 9 17.43 68.04 23.67
CA LEU A 9 16.68 68.41 22.48
C LEU A 9 17.00 67.39 21.39
N ILE A 10 16.02 66.61 20.92
CA ILE A 10 16.08 66.02 19.57
C ILE A 10 14.79 66.40 18.85
N LEU A 11 15.01 67.29 17.89
CA LEU A 11 14.07 67.83 16.93
C LEU A 11 13.97 66.84 15.76
N THR A 12 12.81 66.24 15.49
CA THR A 12 12.54 65.68 14.16
C THR A 12 11.06 65.76 13.77
N VAL A 13 10.79 66.76 12.91
CA VAL A 13 9.92 66.74 11.72
C VAL A 13 8.42 66.51 11.90
N PHE A 14 7.68 67.61 11.74
CA PHE A 14 6.29 67.64 11.28
C PHE A 14 6.28 67.64 9.74
N MET A 15 5.71 66.63 9.09
CA MET A 15 5.15 66.65 7.71
C MET A 15 4.09 65.54 7.65
N ILE A 16 2.80 65.86 7.75
CA ILE A 16 1.87 66.05 6.62
C ILE A 16 1.92 64.90 5.60
N GLY A 17 0.87 64.06 5.67
CA GLY A 17 0.13 63.51 4.53
C GLY A 17 0.87 62.67 3.49
N CYS A 18 0.48 61.40 3.37
CA CYS A 18 -0.22 60.94 2.16
C CYS A 18 -0.78 59.53 2.42
N GLY A 19 -2.03 59.29 2.03
CA GLY A 19 -2.65 57.98 2.16
C GLY A 19 -1.82 56.90 1.47
N GLN A 20 -1.47 55.85 2.22
CA GLN A 20 -1.04 54.61 1.59
C GLN A 20 -2.29 53.91 1.06
N LYS A 21 -2.37 53.86 -0.27
CA LYS A 21 -3.22 52.94 -1.02
C LYS A 21 -3.13 51.55 -0.39
N ASN A 22 -4.26 51.02 0.02
CA ASN A 22 -4.48 49.59 0.18
C ASN A 22 -4.20 48.94 -1.17
N ASN A 23 -2.96 48.50 -1.39
CA ASN A 23 -2.67 47.56 -2.44
C ASN A 23 -3.21 46.22 -1.97
N ASN A 24 -4.41 45.90 -2.45
CA ASN A 24 -4.96 44.55 -2.50
C ASN A 24 -3.97 43.66 -3.26
N ILE A 25 -2.95 43.16 -2.56
CA ILE A 25 -2.28 41.93 -2.94
C ILE A 25 -3.16 40.84 -2.36
N LYS A 26 -4.28 40.55 -3.06
CA LYS A 26 -4.86 39.22 -2.97
C LYS A 26 -3.84 38.30 -3.61
N ASN A 27 -2.92 37.78 -2.80
CA ASN A 27 -2.20 36.58 -3.15
C ASN A 27 -3.28 35.51 -3.36
N ASP A 28 -3.62 35.25 -4.61
CA ASP A 28 -4.16 33.96 -5.04
C ASP A 28 -3.04 32.93 -4.81
N MET A 29 -2.75 32.67 -3.53
CA MET A 29 -2.11 31.44 -3.14
C MET A 29 -3.19 30.38 -3.29
N LYS A 30 -3.36 29.94 -4.54
CA LYS A 30 -4.14 28.75 -4.86
C LYS A 30 -3.45 27.62 -4.11
N THR A 31 -3.90 27.32 -2.90
CA THR A 31 -3.44 26.17 -2.13
C THR A 31 -3.72 24.95 -2.99
N THR A 32 -2.69 24.47 -3.68
CA THR A 32 -2.74 23.21 -4.39
C THR A 32 -2.98 22.14 -3.33
N LYS A 33 -4.21 21.65 -3.25
CA LYS A 33 -4.57 20.55 -2.36
C LYS A 33 -3.69 19.36 -2.75
N PHE A 34 -2.88 18.87 -1.80
CA PHE A 34 -2.08 17.66 -2.02
C PHE A 34 -3.01 16.48 -2.35
N SER A 35 -2.61 15.70 -3.35
CA SER A 35 -3.28 14.47 -3.78
C SER A 35 -2.28 13.34 -3.65
N LEU A 36 -2.57 12.38 -2.76
CA LEU A 36 -1.72 11.21 -2.56
C LEU A 36 -1.61 10.40 -3.85
N GLU A 37 -2.75 10.15 -4.50
CA GLU A 37 -2.82 9.40 -5.77
C GLU A 37 -1.95 10.05 -6.84
N ASP A 38 -2.12 11.34 -7.12
CA ASP A 38 -1.34 12.02 -8.16
C ASP A 38 0.17 11.99 -7.85
N SER A 39 0.53 12.14 -6.57
CA SER A 39 1.93 12.07 -6.14
C SER A 39 2.51 10.66 -6.28
N LEU A 40 1.74 9.60 -6.04
CA LEU A 40 2.22 8.23 -6.17
C LEU A 40 2.30 7.80 -7.63
N LEU A 41 1.27 8.09 -8.41
CA LEU A 41 1.25 7.79 -9.86
C LEU A 41 2.37 8.51 -10.61
N SER A 42 2.79 9.70 -10.16
CA SER A 42 3.94 10.41 -10.75
C SER A 42 5.31 9.85 -10.33
N ASN A 43 5.35 8.89 -9.39
CA ASN A 43 6.56 8.25 -8.86
C ASN A 43 6.53 6.73 -9.10
N ASP A 44 6.00 6.32 -10.26
CA ASP A 44 6.02 4.95 -10.78
C ASP A 44 5.23 3.93 -9.92
N TYR A 45 4.27 4.41 -9.12
CA TYR A 45 3.30 3.53 -8.49
C TYR A 45 2.14 3.22 -9.43
N VAL A 46 1.74 1.96 -9.44
CA VAL A 46 0.45 1.52 -9.98
C VAL A 46 -0.62 1.56 -8.90
N LYS A 47 -1.86 1.84 -9.30
CA LYS A 47 -3.04 1.83 -8.45
C LYS A 47 -3.81 0.52 -8.66
N ILE A 48 -4.01 -0.23 -7.59
CA ILE A 48 -4.74 -1.50 -7.60
C ILE A 48 -5.96 -1.36 -6.68
N GLN A 49 -7.15 -1.46 -7.27
CA GLN A 49 -8.40 -1.39 -6.51
C GLN A 49 -8.59 -2.68 -5.71
N MET A 50 -8.77 -2.55 -4.41
CA MET A 50 -9.14 -3.66 -3.53
C MET A 50 -10.63 -3.60 -3.20
N THR A 51 -11.15 -4.72 -2.71
CA THR A 51 -12.44 -4.80 -2.02
C THR A 51 -12.23 -5.29 -0.60
N LYS A 52 -13.21 -5.06 0.28
CA LYS A 52 -13.19 -5.58 1.65
C LYS A 52 -14.30 -6.59 1.82
N SER A 53 -13.97 -7.81 2.24
CA SER A 53 -14.98 -8.84 2.48
C SER A 53 -15.76 -8.58 3.78
N ALA A 54 -16.87 -9.27 3.97
CA ALA A 54 -17.65 -9.18 5.22
C ALA A 54 -16.86 -9.63 6.45
N ALA A 55 -15.85 -10.49 6.26
CA ALA A 55 -14.89 -10.89 7.31
C ALA A 55 -13.83 -9.82 7.60
N GLY A 56 -13.77 -8.75 6.79
CA GLY A 56 -12.88 -7.61 6.97
C GLY A 56 -11.53 -7.71 6.26
N HIS A 57 -11.26 -8.81 5.55
CA HIS A 57 -10.02 -8.97 4.79
C HIS A 57 -10.05 -8.13 3.51
N LEU A 58 -8.88 -7.64 3.10
CA LEU A 58 -8.69 -6.93 1.84
C LEU A 58 -8.47 -7.94 0.72
N HIS A 59 -9.28 -7.86 -0.33
CA HIS A 59 -9.24 -8.73 -1.49
C HIS A 59 -8.78 -7.96 -2.73
N LEU A 60 -8.01 -8.64 -3.57
CA LEU A 60 -7.66 -8.19 -4.90
C LEU A 60 -7.66 -9.35 -5.88
N LYS A 61 -7.88 -9.02 -7.16
CA LYS A 61 -7.73 -9.95 -8.27
C LYS A 61 -6.28 -9.99 -8.73
N GLY A 62 -5.90 -11.10 -9.34
CA GLY A 62 -4.65 -11.22 -10.06
C GLY A 62 -4.72 -12.33 -11.09
N ILE A 63 -3.68 -12.43 -11.91
CA ILE A 63 -3.53 -13.46 -12.93
C ILE A 63 -2.22 -14.20 -12.64
N LEU A 64 -2.30 -15.50 -12.36
CA LEU A 64 -1.14 -16.35 -12.12
C LEU A 64 -1.00 -17.32 -13.29
N ASN A 65 0.13 -17.27 -13.99
CA ASN A 65 0.44 -18.09 -15.17
C ASN A 65 -0.69 -18.06 -16.22
N GLY A 66 -1.29 -16.87 -16.42
CA GLY A 66 -2.37 -16.64 -17.38
C GLY A 66 -3.77 -17.02 -16.90
N ILE A 67 -3.95 -17.44 -15.65
CA ILE A 67 -5.24 -17.84 -15.07
C ILE A 67 -5.65 -16.89 -13.95
N GLU A 68 -6.90 -16.43 -13.95
CA GLU A 68 -7.44 -15.55 -12.92
C GLU A 68 -7.46 -16.22 -11.53
N GLY A 69 -7.10 -15.44 -10.52
CA GLY A 69 -7.10 -15.83 -9.12
C GLY A 69 -7.67 -14.76 -8.19
N ASP A 70 -8.23 -15.22 -7.08
CA ASP A 70 -8.69 -14.41 -5.97
C ASP A 70 -7.68 -14.43 -4.81
N PHE A 71 -7.19 -13.25 -4.41
CA PHE A 71 -6.17 -13.13 -3.37
C PHE A 71 -6.64 -12.25 -2.23
N ILE A 72 -6.13 -12.53 -1.03
CA ILE A 72 -6.17 -11.59 0.09
C ILE A 72 -4.82 -10.92 0.27
N LEU A 73 -4.83 -9.68 0.74
CA LEU A 73 -3.63 -8.97 1.19
C LEU A 73 -3.38 -9.29 2.67
N ASP A 74 -2.22 -9.87 2.99
CA ASP A 74 -1.86 -10.19 4.38
C ASP A 74 -0.45 -9.67 4.70
N THR A 75 -0.40 -8.51 5.38
CA THR A 75 0.87 -7.93 5.86
C THR A 75 1.55 -8.78 6.93
N GLY A 76 0.85 -9.73 7.54
CA GLY A 76 1.39 -10.67 8.53
C GLY A 76 2.01 -11.92 7.92
N ALA A 77 1.75 -12.21 6.64
CA ALA A 77 2.38 -13.31 5.92
C ALA A 77 3.78 -12.90 5.45
N GLY A 78 4.80 -13.68 5.81
CA GLY A 78 6.19 -13.39 5.40
C GLY A 78 6.46 -13.60 3.91
N ALA A 79 5.66 -14.42 3.24
CA ALA A 79 5.78 -14.75 1.83
C ALA A 79 4.40 -14.86 1.16
N THR A 80 4.38 -14.76 -0.15
CA THR A 80 3.18 -14.94 -0.97
C THR A 80 2.90 -16.43 -1.14
N VAL A 81 1.65 -16.80 -0.87
CA VAL A 81 1.22 -18.18 -0.72
C VAL A 81 0.06 -18.48 -1.64
N ILE A 82 0.08 -19.65 -2.29
CA ILE A 82 -1.00 -20.19 -3.10
C ILE A 82 -1.60 -21.41 -2.39
N GLU A 83 -2.93 -21.54 -2.45
CA GLU A 83 -3.61 -22.75 -1.99
C GLU A 83 -3.06 -23.96 -2.75
N GLN A 84 -2.53 -24.93 -2.01
CA GLN A 84 -1.87 -26.10 -2.60
C GLN A 84 -2.78 -26.88 -3.56
N ASN A 85 -4.09 -26.92 -3.31
CA ASN A 85 -5.07 -27.58 -4.17
C ASN A 85 -5.34 -26.80 -5.48
N ARG A 86 -4.80 -25.58 -5.64
CA ARG A 86 -4.86 -24.79 -6.87
C ARG A 86 -3.61 -24.93 -7.76
N LYS A 87 -2.64 -25.77 -7.37
CA LYS A 87 -1.42 -26.01 -8.16
C LYS A 87 -1.72 -26.35 -9.63
N GLU A 88 -2.63 -27.28 -9.86
CA GLU A 88 -3.02 -27.72 -11.21
C GLU A 88 -3.78 -26.62 -11.96
N LYS A 89 -4.67 -25.89 -11.28
CA LYS A 89 -5.41 -24.74 -11.85
C LYS A 89 -4.44 -23.72 -12.45
N PHE A 90 -3.37 -23.38 -11.72
CA PHE A 90 -2.41 -22.37 -12.10
C PHE A 90 -1.19 -22.92 -12.87
N ILE A 91 -1.23 -24.19 -13.28
CA ILE A 91 -0.18 -24.81 -14.11
C ILE A 91 1.22 -24.67 -13.46
N MET A 92 1.27 -24.71 -12.13
CA MET A 92 2.50 -24.46 -11.38
C MET A 92 3.38 -25.71 -11.34
N GLN A 93 4.68 -25.51 -11.58
CA GLN A 93 5.70 -26.53 -11.32
C GLN A 93 6.27 -26.29 -9.93
N SER A 94 6.07 -27.23 -9.01
CA SER A 94 6.52 -27.12 -7.62
C SER A 94 7.45 -28.25 -7.22
N LYS A 95 8.30 -27.97 -6.25
CA LYS A 95 9.14 -28.95 -5.55
C LYS A 95 8.96 -28.80 -4.04
N ALA A 96 9.39 -29.78 -3.27
CA ALA A 96 9.42 -29.63 -1.82
C ALA A 96 10.32 -28.43 -1.44
N SER A 97 9.84 -27.58 -0.54
CA SER A 97 10.66 -26.49 0.00
C SER A 97 11.44 -26.97 1.21
N ASN A 98 12.58 -26.33 1.46
CA ASN A 98 13.31 -26.47 2.72
C ASN A 98 12.74 -25.54 3.81
N GLU A 99 11.85 -24.61 3.43
CA GLU A 99 11.21 -23.66 4.32
C GLU A 99 9.94 -24.27 4.94
N THR A 100 9.76 -24.03 6.24
CA THR A 100 8.54 -24.38 6.97
C THR A 100 7.73 -23.11 7.23
N ALA A 101 6.43 -23.14 6.95
CA ALA A 101 5.55 -22.06 7.32
C ALA A 101 5.04 -22.27 8.75
N THR A 102 5.19 -21.27 9.61
CA THR A 102 4.65 -21.31 10.98
C THR A 102 3.62 -20.19 11.12
N GLY A 103 2.35 -20.55 11.33
CA GLY A 103 1.29 -19.58 11.61
C GLY A 103 1.26 -19.17 13.09
N ALA A 104 0.36 -18.25 13.46
CA ALA A 104 0.15 -17.85 14.85
C ALA A 104 -0.28 -19.01 15.79
N GLY A 105 -0.61 -20.18 15.24
CA GLY A 105 -0.87 -21.43 15.97
C GLY A 105 0.36 -22.32 16.21
N GLY A 106 1.55 -21.94 15.74
CA GLY A 106 2.83 -22.59 16.08
C GLY A 106 3.11 -23.94 15.42
N THR A 107 2.32 -24.36 14.43
CA THR A 107 2.57 -25.61 13.69
C THR A 107 3.37 -25.35 12.43
N ASP A 108 4.46 -26.09 12.26
CA ASP A 108 5.23 -26.11 11.01
C ASP A 108 4.43 -26.83 9.93
N ILE A 109 4.14 -26.12 8.84
CA ILE A 109 3.45 -26.63 7.67
C ILE A 109 4.51 -26.87 6.60
N VAL A 110 4.57 -28.11 6.12
CA VAL A 110 5.42 -28.48 4.98
C VAL A 110 4.95 -27.68 3.79
N THR A 111 5.82 -26.83 3.26
CA THR A 111 5.53 -26.02 2.08
C THR A 111 6.14 -26.65 0.84
N GLN A 112 5.47 -26.46 -0.29
CA GLN A 112 6.13 -26.61 -1.59
C GLN A 112 6.49 -25.21 -2.09
N GLU A 113 7.53 -25.11 -2.89
CA GLU A 113 7.87 -23.86 -3.57
C GLU A 113 7.76 -24.05 -5.08
N SER A 114 7.34 -22.99 -5.76
CA SER A 114 7.26 -22.90 -7.20
C SER A 114 7.93 -21.61 -7.64
N ASP A 115 8.94 -21.76 -8.49
CA ASP A 115 9.71 -20.66 -9.04
C ASP A 115 9.37 -20.47 -10.53
N GLY A 116 9.75 -19.33 -11.11
CA GLY A 116 9.53 -19.03 -12.52
C GLY A 116 8.09 -18.66 -12.86
N ASN A 117 7.27 -18.28 -11.87
CA ASN A 117 5.88 -17.93 -12.11
C ASN A 117 5.74 -16.50 -12.67
N GLU A 118 4.70 -16.30 -13.47
CA GLU A 118 4.24 -14.99 -13.88
C GLU A 118 3.01 -14.61 -13.08
N LEU A 119 3.10 -13.55 -12.27
CA LEU A 119 2.01 -13.03 -11.47
C LEU A 119 1.70 -11.60 -11.91
N ILE A 120 0.45 -11.35 -12.30
CA ILE A 120 -0.08 -10.01 -12.53
C ILE A 120 -0.97 -9.67 -11.34
N ILE A 121 -0.70 -8.56 -10.67
CA ILE A 121 -1.48 -8.06 -9.54
C ILE A 121 -2.42 -6.95 -10.02
N GLY A 122 -3.71 -7.08 -9.69
CA GLY A 122 -4.75 -6.35 -10.42
C GLY A 122 -4.71 -6.74 -11.89
N ASP A 123 -4.70 -5.73 -12.76
CA ASP A 123 -4.65 -5.91 -14.21
C ASP A 123 -3.39 -5.27 -14.84
N THR A 124 -2.45 -4.81 -14.01
CA THR A 124 -1.39 -3.89 -14.45
C THR A 124 0.02 -4.31 -14.06
N LEU A 125 0.28 -4.66 -12.79
CA LEU A 125 1.64 -4.91 -12.33
C LEU A 125 2.04 -6.36 -12.62
N LYS A 126 2.94 -6.54 -13.58
CA LYS A 126 3.46 -7.86 -13.96
C LYS A 126 4.79 -8.16 -13.24
N LEU A 127 4.76 -9.19 -12.41
CA LEU A 127 5.92 -9.76 -11.72
C LEU A 127 6.32 -11.06 -12.43
N SER A 128 7.54 -11.07 -12.99
CA SER A 128 8.08 -12.24 -13.71
C SER A 128 9.08 -12.99 -12.84
N ASN A 129 9.20 -14.30 -13.05
CA ASN A 129 10.09 -15.17 -12.26
C ASN A 129 9.83 -15.07 -10.74
N THR A 130 8.55 -15.10 -10.37
CA THR A 130 8.13 -14.97 -8.98
C THR A 130 8.24 -16.33 -8.27
N LEU A 131 8.94 -16.35 -7.13
CA LEU A 131 8.93 -17.47 -6.19
C LEU A 131 7.65 -17.41 -5.35
N LEU A 132 6.88 -18.50 -5.37
CA LEU A 132 5.63 -18.63 -4.64
C LEU A 132 5.65 -19.89 -3.79
N TYR A 133 5.08 -19.82 -2.59
CA TYR A 133 4.93 -20.96 -1.71
C TYR A 133 3.53 -21.56 -1.83
N LEU A 134 3.42 -22.87 -1.61
CA LEU A 134 2.16 -23.60 -1.61
C LEU A 134 1.95 -24.27 -0.25
N MET A 135 0.79 -24.04 0.35
CA MET A 135 0.34 -24.69 1.57
C MET A 135 -1.20 -24.75 1.61
N SER A 136 -1.76 -25.47 2.58
CA SER A 136 -3.22 -25.47 2.81
C SER A 136 -3.68 -24.15 3.44
N LEU A 137 -4.66 -23.52 2.79
CA LEU A 137 -5.45 -22.39 3.23
C LEU A 137 -6.84 -22.84 3.71
N ASP A 138 -7.04 -24.13 4.01
CA ASP A 138 -8.33 -24.70 4.42
C ASP A 138 -8.94 -23.94 5.61
N HIS A 139 -8.11 -23.51 6.57
CA HIS A 139 -8.57 -22.75 7.73
C HIS A 139 -9.27 -21.43 7.34
N ILE A 140 -8.80 -20.75 6.29
CA ILE A 140 -9.42 -19.53 5.74
C ILE A 140 -10.64 -19.92 4.92
N ASN A 141 -10.49 -20.86 3.98
CA ASN A 141 -11.53 -21.21 3.02
C ASN A 141 -12.76 -21.86 3.67
N ILE A 142 -12.58 -22.69 4.70
CA ILE A 142 -13.68 -23.25 5.50
C ILE A 142 -14.43 -22.13 6.23
N ALA A 143 -13.71 -21.19 6.85
CA ALA A 143 -14.32 -20.05 7.54
C ALA A 143 -15.10 -19.16 6.56
N TYR A 144 -14.53 -18.84 5.40
CA TYR A 144 -15.18 -18.03 4.37
C TYR A 144 -16.45 -18.70 3.85
N LYS A 145 -16.38 -19.99 3.53
CA LYS A 145 -17.53 -20.77 3.09
C LYS A 145 -18.65 -20.78 4.13
N SER A 146 -18.31 -20.85 5.42
CA SER A 146 -19.31 -20.87 6.50
C SER A 146 -20.16 -19.58 6.59
N ILE A 147 -19.65 -18.47 6.06
CA ILE A 147 -20.32 -17.16 6.04
C ILE A 147 -20.67 -16.70 4.60
N GLY A 148 -20.62 -17.62 3.63
CA GLY A 148 -21.03 -17.35 2.24
C GLY A 148 -20.05 -16.49 1.43
N ILE A 149 -18.79 -16.43 1.83
CA ILE A 149 -17.72 -15.75 1.07
C ILE A 149 -17.03 -16.78 0.15
N THR A 150 -16.69 -16.35 -1.07
CA THR A 150 -15.93 -17.16 -2.04
C THR A 150 -14.56 -17.54 -1.48
N GLU A 151 -14.15 -18.78 -1.73
CA GLU A 151 -12.79 -19.25 -1.41
C GLU A 151 -11.73 -18.39 -2.12
N ILE A 152 -10.57 -18.27 -1.47
CA ILE A 152 -9.40 -17.60 -2.03
C ILE A 152 -8.47 -18.63 -2.66
N ASP A 153 -7.73 -18.16 -3.66
CA ASP A 153 -6.70 -18.92 -4.34
C ASP A 153 -5.31 -18.68 -3.72
N GLY A 154 -5.11 -17.55 -3.05
CA GLY A 154 -3.84 -17.23 -2.42
C GLY A 154 -3.83 -16.00 -1.52
N ILE A 155 -2.65 -15.71 -0.99
CA ILE A 155 -2.32 -14.61 -0.09
C ILE A 155 -1.14 -13.85 -0.68
N ILE A 156 -1.28 -12.54 -0.85
CA ILE A 156 -0.17 -11.64 -1.17
C ILE A 156 0.50 -11.22 0.15
N GLY A 157 1.77 -11.60 0.30
CA GLY A 157 2.54 -11.45 1.53
C GLY A 157 3.60 -10.35 1.47
N ALA A 158 4.39 -10.28 2.54
CA ALA A 158 5.41 -9.25 2.75
C ALA A 158 6.53 -9.24 1.71
N ASP A 159 6.80 -10.36 1.04
CA ASP A 159 7.78 -10.46 -0.05
C ASP A 159 7.43 -9.51 -1.21
N ILE A 160 6.22 -9.61 -1.75
CA ILE A 160 5.72 -8.73 -2.80
C ILE A 160 5.54 -7.31 -2.25
N LEU A 161 4.96 -7.17 -1.06
CA LEU A 161 4.68 -5.84 -0.50
C LEU A 161 5.96 -5.03 -0.25
N THR A 162 7.02 -5.68 0.20
CA THR A 162 8.32 -5.02 0.44
C THR A 162 9.02 -4.71 -0.87
N ASN A 163 9.07 -5.67 -1.80
CA ASN A 163 9.80 -5.52 -3.06
C ASN A 163 9.18 -4.44 -3.97
N ASN A 164 7.88 -4.17 -3.82
CA ASN A 164 7.16 -3.17 -4.59
C ASN A 164 6.77 -1.93 -3.75
N GLU A 165 7.49 -1.64 -2.66
CA GLU A 165 7.32 -0.43 -1.81
C GLU A 165 5.85 -0.14 -1.43
N ALA A 166 5.08 -1.16 -1.05
CA ALA A 166 3.63 -1.06 -0.98
C ALA A 166 3.10 0.06 -0.06
N ILE A 167 2.08 0.78 -0.54
CA ILE A 167 1.30 1.74 0.25
C ILE A 167 -0.16 1.29 0.25
N ILE A 168 -0.71 1.08 1.44
CA ILE A 168 -2.09 0.61 1.63
C ILE A 168 -2.96 1.79 2.07
N ASP A 169 -3.79 2.29 1.15
CA ASP A 169 -4.82 3.26 1.45
C ASP A 169 -6.11 2.54 1.85
N TYR A 170 -6.24 2.32 3.16
CA TYR A 170 -7.39 1.64 3.75
C TYR A 170 -8.70 2.44 3.63
N SER A 171 -8.62 3.77 3.49
CA SER A 171 -9.81 4.64 3.40
C SER A 171 -10.47 4.52 2.04
N ASN A 172 -9.65 4.44 0.99
CA ASN A 172 -10.12 4.31 -0.39
C ASN A 172 -10.10 2.86 -0.91
N LEU A 173 -9.62 1.91 -0.09
CA LEU A 173 -9.40 0.51 -0.46
C LEU A 173 -8.50 0.37 -1.69
N VAL A 174 -7.40 1.12 -1.71
CA VAL A 174 -6.43 1.11 -2.79
C VAL A 174 -5.10 0.59 -2.28
N LEU A 175 -4.53 -0.37 -3.01
CA LEU A 175 -3.14 -0.77 -2.86
C LEU A 175 -2.33 -0.06 -3.95
N TYR A 176 -1.30 0.66 -3.55
CA TYR A 176 -0.30 1.18 -4.47
C TYR A 176 0.95 0.32 -4.38
N LEU A 177 1.42 -0.14 -5.53
CA LEU A 177 2.66 -0.90 -5.67
C LEU A 177 3.55 -0.19 -6.69
N LYS A 178 4.84 -0.09 -6.43
CA LYS A 178 5.82 0.47 -7.35
C LYS A 178 6.26 -0.56 -8.37
N GLU A 179 6.40 -0.15 -9.62
CA GLU A 179 6.93 -0.99 -10.71
C GLU A 179 8.41 -1.39 -10.51
#